data_AF-A0A7S0B6N8-F1
#
_entry.id   AF-A0A7S0B6N8-F1
#
_cell.length_a   1.000
_cell.length_b   1.000
_cell.length_c   1.000
_cell.angle_alpha   90.00
_cell.angle_beta   90.00
_cell.angle_gamma   90.00
#
_symmetry.space_group_name_H-M   'P 1'
#
loop_
_entity.id
_entity.type
_entity.pdbx_description
1 polymer ?
#
loop_
_entity_poly.entity_id
_entity_poly.type
_entity_poly.pdbx_seq_one_letter_code
_entity_poly.pdbx_strand_id
1 'polypeptide(L)'
;IGRRKPPSTTCEADGGPKAAAPRVSLRIVRSQLEEEVLSMALERPAVTPHELTTLWEEEWGVLHASAIRFEAPPESESKWFRSREDPLPLHPAIVQLHCKGRGSVLTALATAFRQRGESVAVVRRGDGWEPPKWTLAEVRHEHEQNQREEQLRKLAEAEAHTQRVQNQSVKQTAGTARHGGGEPSAAPRPQRGDAGEPAVPRQGTRGGSREAGDLQREPELEPAQGAAAHGWEEEQKRRCRAGGDPKETQEPPDHAAQGASEAAPSEEEALRQKEQQEQRWKSMSEEQKQRWREREERQEQNRRRKEERERRKREGGDSRQVTTA
;
A
#
# COMPACT_ATOMS: atom_id res chain seq x y z
N ILE A 1 -14.43 64.46 -1.78
CA ILE A 1 -14.23 63.39 -0.75
C ILE A 1 -12.83 62.82 -0.97
N GLY A 2 -11.88 63.26 -0.15
CA GLY A 2 -10.44 63.13 -0.39
C GLY A 2 -9.90 61.75 0.00
N ARG A 3 -9.18 61.11 -0.94
CA ARG A 3 -8.40 59.90 -0.68
C ARG A 3 -7.18 60.28 0.16
N ARG A 4 -7.20 59.95 1.46
CA ARG A 4 -6.03 60.07 2.32
C ARG A 4 -4.99 59.03 1.89
N LYS A 5 -3.83 59.52 1.47
CA LYS A 5 -2.63 58.73 1.18
C LYS A 5 -2.13 58.16 2.52
N PRO A 6 -1.90 56.83 2.66
CA PRO A 6 -1.35 56.29 3.90
C PRO A 6 0.05 56.86 4.12
N PRO A 7 0.43 57.15 5.38
CA PRO A 7 1.76 57.66 5.70
C PRO A 7 2.80 56.61 5.26
N SER A 8 3.72 57.04 4.41
CA SER A 8 4.91 56.30 4.07
C SER A 8 5.76 56.17 5.32
N THR A 9 5.63 55.04 6.00
CA THR A 9 6.51 54.66 7.10
C THR A 9 7.90 54.37 6.53
N THR A 10 8.71 55.42 6.41
CA THR A 10 10.17 55.30 6.32
C THR A 10 10.66 54.84 7.69
N CYS A 11 10.75 53.53 7.88
CA CYS A 11 11.45 52.93 9.02
C CYS A 11 12.95 53.00 8.76
N GLU A 12 13.64 53.54 9.74
CA GLU A 12 15.08 53.76 9.80
C GLU A 12 15.88 52.48 9.57
N ALA A 13 16.91 52.63 8.74
CA ALA A 13 17.88 51.62 8.39
C ALA A 13 18.96 51.52 9.48
N ASP A 14 18.61 51.03 10.66
CA ASP A 14 19.58 50.54 11.64
C ASP A 14 19.67 49.01 11.52
N GLY A 15 20.41 48.59 10.49
CA GLY A 15 20.58 47.21 10.05
C GLY A 15 21.53 46.39 10.94
N GLY A 16 21.28 46.34 12.25
CA GLY A 16 21.84 45.28 13.07
C GLY A 16 21.35 43.92 12.57
N PRO A 17 22.15 42.83 12.62
CA PRO A 17 21.70 41.51 12.21
C PRO A 17 20.52 41.11 13.11
N LYS A 18 19.30 41.32 12.61
CA LYS A 18 18.06 40.90 13.27
C LYS A 18 18.22 39.42 13.57
N ALA A 19 18.38 39.09 14.85
CA ALA A 19 18.60 37.73 15.31
C ALA A 19 17.59 36.83 14.59
N ALA A 20 18.11 35.96 13.72
CA ALA A 20 17.27 35.10 12.90
C ALA A 20 16.40 34.28 13.85
N ALA A 21 15.08 34.34 13.66
CA ALA A 21 14.15 33.56 14.46
C ALA A 21 14.59 32.08 14.43
N PRO A 22 14.41 31.31 15.52
CA PRO A 22 14.80 29.91 15.53
C PRO A 22 14.06 29.17 14.41
N ARG A 23 14.79 28.41 13.58
CA ARG A 23 14.23 27.67 12.44
C ARG A 23 14.46 26.19 12.62
N VAL A 24 13.52 25.39 12.16
CA VAL A 24 13.68 23.94 12.03
C VAL A 24 13.64 23.58 10.55
N SER A 25 14.54 22.69 10.14
CA SER A 25 14.61 22.15 8.79
C SER A 25 14.18 20.69 8.80
N LEU A 26 13.20 20.37 7.98
CA LEU A 26 12.55 19.07 7.91
C LEU A 26 12.71 18.52 6.50
N ARG A 27 13.01 17.24 6.37
CA ARG A 27 13.16 16.58 5.07
C ARG A 27 12.03 15.57 4.87
N ILE A 28 11.25 15.76 3.83
CA ILE A 28 10.28 14.78 3.34
C ILE A 28 10.95 13.96 2.24
N VAL A 29 10.97 12.64 2.38
CA VAL A 29 11.34 11.73 1.30
C VAL A 29 10.06 11.17 0.69
N ARG A 30 9.70 11.65 -0.51
CA ARG A 30 8.45 11.24 -1.19
C ARG A 30 8.65 9.96 -1.99
N SER A 31 9.80 9.86 -2.63
CA SER A 31 10.25 8.70 -3.40
C SER A 31 11.76 8.54 -3.21
N GLN A 32 12.34 7.47 -3.76
CA GLN A 32 13.81 7.29 -3.76
C GLN A 32 14.55 8.40 -4.51
N LEU A 33 13.84 9.21 -5.30
CA LEU A 33 14.40 10.18 -6.25
C LEU A 33 14.05 11.63 -5.89
N GLU A 34 12.98 11.85 -5.11
CA GLU A 34 12.51 13.18 -4.74
C GLU A 34 12.58 13.38 -3.22
N GLU A 35 13.49 14.27 -2.81
CA GLU A 35 13.56 14.81 -1.45
C GLU A 35 13.07 16.27 -1.47
N GLU A 36 12.21 16.63 -0.52
CA GLU A 36 11.80 18.02 -0.31
C GLU A 36 12.25 18.45 1.09
N VAL A 37 13.05 19.51 1.16
CA VAL A 37 13.45 20.14 2.42
C VAL A 37 12.51 21.30 2.70
N LEU A 38 11.75 21.17 3.77
CA LEU A 38 10.81 22.16 4.29
C LEU A 38 11.48 22.87 5.46
N SER A 39 11.59 24.19 5.41
CA SER A 39 12.11 24.98 6.53
C SER A 39 11.03 25.92 7.04
N MET A 40 10.77 25.89 8.34
CA MET A 40 9.83 26.81 9.01
C MET A 40 10.51 27.59 10.12
N ALA A 41 10.06 28.83 10.32
CA ALA A 41 10.37 29.59 11.51
C ALA A 41 9.48 29.12 12.67
N LEU A 42 10.06 28.99 13.87
CA LEU A 42 9.35 28.66 15.10
C LEU A 42 9.32 29.89 16.00
N GLU A 43 8.23 30.02 16.76
CA GLU A 43 8.10 31.08 17.78
C GLU A 43 8.97 30.80 19.01
N ARG A 44 9.17 29.52 19.32
CA ARG A 44 9.88 29.05 20.53
C ARG A 44 11.06 28.16 20.15
N PRO A 45 12.19 28.26 20.86
CA PRO A 45 13.25 27.27 20.76
C PRO A 45 12.81 25.94 21.41
N ALA A 46 13.38 24.82 20.96
CA ALA A 46 13.18 23.48 21.52
C ALA A 46 11.75 22.91 21.47
N VAL A 47 11.11 22.98 20.30
CA VAL A 47 9.80 22.36 20.07
C VAL A 47 9.92 20.85 19.94
N THR A 48 9.06 20.09 20.61
CA THR A 48 8.99 18.63 20.52
C THR A 48 8.23 18.18 19.27
N PRO A 49 8.43 16.95 18.77
CA PRO A 49 7.66 16.41 17.66
C PRO A 49 6.14 16.48 17.89
N HIS A 50 5.68 16.22 19.12
CA HIS A 50 4.26 16.24 19.47
C HIS A 50 3.68 17.64 19.29
N GLU A 51 4.29 18.66 19.89
CA GLU A 51 3.87 20.06 19.75
C GLU A 51 3.85 20.51 18.29
N LEU A 52 4.87 20.10 17.52
CA LEU A 52 4.95 20.42 16.11
C LEU A 52 3.82 19.78 15.30
N THR A 53 3.51 18.50 15.56
CA THR A 53 2.39 17.82 14.89
C THR A 53 1.03 18.39 15.29
N THR A 54 0.87 18.81 16.55
CA THR A 54 -0.33 19.48 17.03
C THR A 54 -0.53 20.82 16.32
N LEU A 55 0.54 21.62 16.18
CA LEU A 55 0.50 22.88 15.43
C LEU A 55 0.09 22.64 13.97
N TRP A 56 0.59 21.59 13.33
CA TRP A 56 0.18 21.25 11.96
C TRP A 56 -1.27 20.77 11.86
N GLU A 57 -1.76 20.00 12.81
CA GLU A 57 -3.15 19.52 12.81
C GLU A 57 -4.14 20.65 13.12
N GLU A 58 -3.90 21.40 14.18
CA GLU A 58 -4.84 22.39 14.73
C GLU A 58 -4.79 23.72 13.96
N GLU A 59 -3.59 24.26 13.71
CA GLU A 59 -3.46 25.57 13.09
C GLU A 59 -3.36 25.51 11.57
N TRP A 60 -2.75 24.45 11.02
CA TRP A 60 -2.51 24.35 9.57
C TRP A 60 -3.54 23.47 8.87
N GLY A 61 -4.35 22.71 9.61
CA GLY A 61 -5.38 21.82 9.06
C GLY A 61 -4.82 20.59 8.34
N VAL A 62 -3.58 20.19 8.65
CA VAL A 62 -2.96 18.98 8.09
C VAL A 62 -3.44 17.77 8.90
N LEU A 63 -4.57 17.20 8.50
CA LEU A 63 -5.18 16.07 9.20
C LEU A 63 -4.21 14.88 9.31
N HIS A 64 -4.17 14.27 10.50
CA HIS A 64 -3.33 13.12 10.83
C HIS A 64 -1.81 13.36 10.78
N ALA A 65 -1.35 14.60 10.97
CA ALA A 65 0.07 14.90 11.10
C ALA A 65 0.72 14.17 12.30
N SER A 66 -0.05 13.84 13.35
CA SER A 66 0.35 13.00 14.48
C SER A 66 0.84 11.60 14.09
N ALA A 67 0.51 11.12 12.89
CA ALA A 67 1.02 9.84 12.36
C ALA A 67 2.43 9.93 11.74
N ILE A 68 2.98 11.14 11.63
CA ILE A 68 4.34 11.37 11.12
C ILE A 68 5.35 10.98 12.20
N ARG A 69 6.36 10.20 11.81
CA ARG A 69 7.50 9.84 12.65
C ARG A 69 8.71 10.67 12.25
N PHE A 70 9.45 11.12 13.27
CA PHE A 70 10.65 11.93 13.10
C PHE A 70 11.86 11.02 13.31
N GLU A 71 12.65 10.84 12.24
CA GLU A 71 13.87 10.06 12.29
C GLU A 71 14.97 10.87 12.98
N ALA A 72 15.60 10.26 13.97
CA ALA A 72 16.70 10.86 14.69
C ALA A 72 17.99 10.83 13.86
N PRO A 73 18.94 11.73 14.12
CA PRO A 73 20.27 11.68 13.51
C PRO A 73 20.92 10.30 13.73
N PRO A 74 21.81 9.85 12.83
CA PRO A 74 22.46 8.54 12.94
C PRO A 74 23.33 8.37 14.19
N GLU A 75 23.69 9.46 14.86
CA GLU A 75 24.45 9.48 16.13
C GLU A 75 23.56 9.27 17.36
N SER A 76 22.23 9.30 17.22
CA SER A 76 21.30 9.08 18.33
C SER A 76 21.18 7.59 18.66
N GLU A 77 21.01 7.28 19.95
CA GLU A 77 20.80 5.90 20.45
C GLU A 77 19.54 5.25 19.88
N SER A 78 18.54 6.06 19.51
CA SER A 78 17.28 5.61 18.92
C SER A 78 17.17 6.06 17.48
N LYS A 79 16.58 5.22 16.62
CA LYS A 79 16.24 5.61 15.24
C LYS A 79 15.14 6.68 15.16
N TRP A 80 14.26 6.73 16.15
CA TRP A 80 13.10 7.61 16.16
C TRP A 80 13.13 8.52 17.38
N PHE A 81 12.82 9.80 17.19
CA PHE A 81 12.59 10.72 18.29
C PHE A 81 11.36 10.30 19.09
N ARG A 82 11.45 10.40 20.42
CA ARG A 82 10.32 10.27 21.34
C ARG A 82 9.43 11.50 21.21
N SER A 83 8.16 11.30 20.85
CA SER A 83 7.29 12.41 20.44
C SER A 83 7.16 13.54 21.46
N ARG A 84 7.22 13.23 22.77
CA ARG A 84 6.98 14.19 23.86
C ARG A 84 8.22 14.60 24.64
N GLU A 85 9.30 13.85 24.52
CA GLU A 85 10.47 13.98 25.39
C GLU A 85 11.63 14.66 24.67
N ASP A 86 11.83 14.33 23.39
CA ASP A 86 13.00 14.77 22.66
C ASP A 86 12.71 16.08 21.92
N PRO A 87 13.44 17.18 22.19
CA PRO A 87 13.31 18.41 21.44
C PRO A 87 13.89 18.24 20.02
N LEU A 88 13.24 18.84 19.03
CA LEU A 88 13.75 18.83 17.66
C LEU A 88 15.00 19.72 17.55
N PRO A 89 16.06 19.24 16.87
CA PRO A 89 17.25 20.05 16.66
C PRO A 89 16.94 21.25 15.74
N LEU A 90 17.52 22.39 16.07
CA LEU A 90 17.39 23.62 15.27
C LEU A 90 18.29 23.57 14.03
N HIS A 91 17.99 24.44 13.05
CA HIS A 91 18.83 24.66 11.87
C HIS A 91 20.29 24.94 12.30
N PRO A 92 21.31 24.29 11.70
CA PRO A 92 21.31 23.63 10.38
C PRO A 92 20.91 22.15 10.35
N ALA A 93 20.54 21.53 11.48
CA ALA A 93 20.15 20.13 11.48
C ALA A 93 18.87 19.89 10.66
N ILE A 94 18.84 18.78 9.92
CA ILE A 94 17.72 18.38 9.08
C ILE A 94 17.11 17.09 9.65
N VAL A 95 15.84 17.14 10.05
CA VAL A 95 15.13 15.97 10.58
C VAL A 95 14.31 15.32 9.48
N GLN A 96 14.46 14.01 9.27
CA GLN A 96 13.71 13.30 8.23
C GLN A 96 12.33 12.86 8.73
N LEU A 97 11.31 13.14 7.92
CA LEU A 97 9.92 12.80 8.18
C LEU A 97 9.55 11.50 7.46
N HIS A 98 8.97 10.55 8.20
CA HIS A 98 8.47 9.28 7.69
C HIS A 98 7.00 9.09 8.01
N CYS A 99 6.22 8.59 7.05
CA CYS A 99 4.83 8.22 7.30
C CYS A 99 4.48 6.92 6.57
N LYS A 100 4.31 5.82 7.32
CA LYS A 100 4.03 4.50 6.73
C LYS A 100 2.62 4.50 6.10
N GLY A 101 2.54 4.21 4.81
CA GLY A 101 1.28 4.03 4.09
C GLY A 101 0.43 5.29 3.90
N ARG A 102 0.98 6.48 4.19
CA ARG A 102 0.23 7.76 4.17
C ARG A 102 1.01 8.88 3.49
N GLY A 103 1.42 8.65 2.24
CA GLY A 103 2.10 9.69 1.42
C GLY A 103 1.25 10.94 1.17
N SER A 104 -0.07 10.85 1.33
CA SER A 104 -0.99 11.98 1.27
C SER A 104 -0.77 13.00 2.39
N VAL A 105 -0.44 12.56 3.61
CA VAL A 105 -0.21 13.47 4.75
C VAL A 105 1.03 14.33 4.50
N LEU A 106 2.13 13.71 4.04
CA LEU A 106 3.36 14.43 3.67
C LEU A 106 3.13 15.39 2.49
N THR A 107 2.27 15.02 1.54
CA THR A 107 1.87 15.88 0.42
C THR A 107 1.02 17.07 0.88
N ALA A 108 0.09 16.86 1.81
CA ALA A 108 -0.70 17.92 2.40
C ALA A 108 0.18 18.89 3.20
N LEU A 109 1.15 18.36 3.97
CA LEU A 109 2.12 19.16 4.71
C LEU A 109 2.94 20.04 3.76
N ALA A 110 3.54 19.48 2.71
CA ALA A 110 4.28 20.25 1.71
C ALA A 110 3.42 21.33 1.04
N THR A 111 2.13 21.06 0.83
CA THR A 111 1.17 22.03 0.29
C THR A 111 0.90 23.17 1.28
N ALA A 112 0.71 22.87 2.56
CA ALA A 112 0.50 23.84 3.62
C ALA A 112 1.70 24.80 3.78
N PHE A 113 2.93 24.27 3.71
CA PHE A 113 4.16 25.09 3.70
C PHE A 113 4.15 26.11 2.55
N ARG A 114 3.83 25.66 1.33
CA ARG A 114 3.75 26.55 0.14
C ARG A 114 2.68 27.62 0.29
N GLN A 115 1.52 27.29 0.87
CA GLN A 115 0.42 28.23 1.07
C GLN A 115 0.74 29.33 2.09
N ARG A 116 1.55 29.02 3.12
CA ARG A 116 1.96 29.98 4.14
C ARG A 116 3.17 30.84 3.75
N GLY A 117 3.76 30.60 2.58
CA GLY A 117 4.96 31.31 2.13
C GLY A 117 6.24 30.87 2.84
N GLU A 118 6.21 29.70 3.49
CA GLU A 118 7.41 29.10 4.08
C GLU A 118 8.32 28.55 2.97
N SER A 119 9.63 28.52 3.24
CA SER A 119 10.60 28.09 2.24
C SER A 119 10.56 26.58 2.04
N VAL A 120 10.21 26.16 0.83
CA VAL A 120 10.25 24.77 0.38
C VAL A 120 11.35 24.65 -0.67
N ALA A 121 12.46 24.02 -0.30
CA ALA A 121 13.53 23.68 -1.22
C ALA A 121 13.32 22.24 -1.70
N VAL A 122 12.95 22.07 -2.97
CA VAL A 122 12.87 20.75 -3.59
C VAL A 122 14.29 20.35 -4.00
N VAL A 123 14.88 19.42 -3.25
CA VAL A 123 16.21 18.88 -3.53
C VAL A 123 16.03 17.52 -4.17
N ARG A 124 16.05 17.48 -5.50
CA ARG A 124 16.07 16.18 -6.21
C ARG A 124 17.45 15.58 -6.03
N ARG A 125 17.53 14.34 -5.53
CA ARG A 125 18.82 13.66 -5.45
C ARG A 125 19.32 13.39 -6.86
N GLY A 126 20.45 14.00 -7.20
CA GLY A 126 21.04 13.98 -8.52
C GLY A 126 20.64 15.22 -9.31
N ASP A 127 21.56 16.17 -9.43
CA ASP A 127 21.47 17.35 -10.30
C ASP A 127 21.37 17.02 -11.82
N GLY A 128 21.01 15.77 -12.14
CA GLY A 128 20.84 15.22 -13.48
C GLY A 128 19.58 14.35 -13.59
N TRP A 129 18.50 14.66 -12.86
CA TRP A 129 17.19 14.15 -13.23
C TRP A 129 16.77 14.77 -14.58
N GLU A 130 17.35 14.26 -15.66
CA GLU A 130 16.66 14.31 -16.94
C GLU A 130 15.37 13.51 -16.72
N PRO A 131 14.18 14.12 -16.92
CA PRO A 131 12.96 13.35 -16.92
C PRO A 131 13.20 12.17 -17.86
N PRO A 132 12.98 10.93 -17.41
CA PRO A 132 13.23 9.77 -18.25
C PRO A 132 12.49 10.01 -19.58
N LYS A 133 13.24 9.98 -20.68
CA LYS A 133 12.79 10.41 -22.03
C LYS A 133 11.76 9.46 -22.63
N TRP A 134 11.05 8.67 -21.82
CA TRP A 134 9.95 7.87 -22.33
C TRP A 134 8.91 8.83 -22.89
N THR A 135 8.86 8.86 -24.21
CA THR A 135 7.77 9.50 -24.90
C THR A 135 6.50 8.68 -24.62
N LEU A 136 5.34 9.34 -24.55
CA LEU A 136 4.05 8.65 -24.42
C LEU A 136 3.86 7.57 -25.51
N ALA A 137 4.53 7.73 -26.66
CA ALA A 137 4.60 6.75 -27.73
C ALA A 137 5.36 5.48 -27.33
N GLU A 138 6.52 5.61 -26.68
CA GLU A 138 7.30 4.46 -26.18
C GLU A 138 6.54 3.65 -25.15
N VAL A 139 5.89 4.30 -24.18
CA VAL A 139 5.07 3.60 -23.17
C VAL A 139 3.89 2.87 -23.81
N ARG A 140 3.25 3.47 -24.82
CA ARG A 140 2.18 2.80 -25.58
C ARG A 140 2.71 1.61 -26.37
N HIS A 141 3.86 1.77 -27.03
CA HIS A 141 4.49 0.70 -27.79
C HIS A 141 4.90 -0.47 -26.89
N GLU A 142 5.49 -0.20 -25.73
CA GLU A 142 5.82 -1.22 -24.73
C GLU A 142 4.56 -1.93 -24.22
N HIS A 143 3.47 -1.19 -23.98
CA HIS A 143 2.20 -1.79 -23.60
C HIS A 143 1.60 -2.67 -24.70
N GLU A 144 1.66 -2.23 -25.96
CA GLU A 144 1.23 -3.02 -27.11
C GLU A 144 2.08 -4.27 -27.32
N GLN A 145 3.39 -4.18 -27.11
CA GLN A 145 4.30 -5.33 -27.14
C GLN A 145 3.95 -6.34 -26.06
N ASN A 146 3.77 -5.87 -24.81
CA ASN A 146 3.38 -6.73 -23.70
C ASN A 146 2.02 -7.40 -23.96
N GLN A 147 1.06 -6.69 -24.55
CA GLN A 147 -0.22 -7.29 -24.95
C GLN A 147 -0.06 -8.34 -26.05
N ARG A 148 0.79 -8.09 -27.06
CA ARG A 148 1.09 -9.07 -28.12
C ARG A 148 1.77 -10.31 -27.57
N GLU A 149 2.74 -10.15 -26.67
CA GLU A 149 3.39 -11.27 -26.00
C GLU A 149 2.41 -12.09 -25.15
N GLU A 150 1.51 -11.42 -24.42
CA GLU A 150 0.47 -12.10 -23.65
C GLU A 150 -0.52 -12.85 -24.57
N GLN A 151 -0.87 -12.28 -25.72
CA GLN A 151 -1.70 -12.96 -26.72
C GLN A 151 -1.01 -14.19 -27.31
N LEU A 152 0.26 -14.08 -27.67
CA LEU A 152 1.07 -15.21 -28.17
C LEU A 152 1.17 -16.31 -27.11
N ARG A 153 1.38 -15.93 -25.84
CA ARG A 153 1.40 -16.88 -24.73
C ARG A 153 0.07 -17.62 -24.58
N LYS A 154 -1.06 -16.92 -24.66
CA LYS A 154 -2.40 -17.54 -24.60
C LYS A 154 -2.65 -18.49 -25.77
N LEU A 155 -2.20 -18.15 -26.98
CA LEU A 155 -2.31 -19.03 -28.15
C LEU A 155 -1.46 -20.29 -27.97
N ALA A 156 -0.23 -20.16 -27.50
CA ALA A 156 0.65 -21.29 -27.22
C ALA A 156 0.06 -22.22 -26.14
N GLU A 157 -0.53 -21.66 -25.07
CA GLU A 157 -1.23 -22.42 -24.04
C GLU A 157 -2.46 -23.17 -24.61
N ALA A 158 -3.23 -22.54 -25.50
CA ALA A 158 -4.38 -23.17 -26.16
C ALA A 158 -3.98 -24.29 -27.14
N GLU A 159 -2.88 -24.10 -27.87
CA GLU A 159 -2.33 -25.13 -28.76
C GLU A 159 -1.83 -26.33 -27.96
N ALA A 160 -1.07 -26.09 -26.89
CA ALA A 160 -0.60 -27.14 -25.98
C ALA A 160 -1.76 -27.93 -25.35
N HIS A 161 -2.85 -27.25 -24.99
CA HIS A 161 -4.08 -27.90 -24.52
C HIS A 161 -4.71 -28.80 -25.58
N THR A 162 -4.81 -28.31 -26.83
CA THR A 162 -5.38 -29.06 -27.95
C THR A 162 -4.56 -30.31 -28.27
N GLN A 163 -3.23 -30.19 -28.29
CA GLN A 163 -2.32 -31.34 -28.46
C GLN A 163 -2.48 -32.36 -27.32
N ARG A 164 -2.67 -31.90 -26.07
CA ARG A 164 -2.91 -32.79 -24.93
C ARG A 164 -4.21 -33.59 -25.07
N VAL A 165 -5.29 -32.95 -25.51
CA VAL A 165 -6.59 -33.61 -25.75
C VAL A 165 -6.48 -34.63 -26.89
N GLN A 166 -5.82 -34.28 -27.99
CA GLN A 166 -5.59 -35.23 -29.11
C GLN A 166 -4.79 -36.45 -28.65
N ASN A 167 -3.71 -36.25 -27.89
CA ASN A 167 -2.90 -37.34 -27.34
C ASN A 167 -3.67 -38.23 -26.35
N GLN A 168 -4.64 -37.68 -25.61
CA GLN A 168 -5.53 -38.47 -24.75
C GLN A 168 -6.52 -39.31 -25.55
N SER A 169 -7.09 -38.76 -26.64
CA SER A 169 -8.01 -39.49 -27.52
C SER A 169 -7.33 -40.69 -28.20
N VAL A 170 -6.10 -40.53 -28.69
CA VAL A 170 -5.31 -41.64 -29.28
C VAL A 170 -5.01 -42.74 -28.26
N LYS A 171 -4.73 -42.38 -26.99
CA LYS A 171 -4.53 -43.38 -25.93
C LYS A 171 -5.81 -44.17 -25.61
N GLN A 172 -6.97 -43.52 -25.68
CA GLN A 172 -8.25 -44.18 -25.42
C GLN A 172 -8.60 -45.18 -26.53
N THR A 173 -8.41 -44.83 -27.81
CA THR A 173 -8.69 -45.74 -28.93
C THR A 173 -7.72 -46.92 -29.00
N ALA A 174 -6.44 -46.73 -28.64
CA ALA A 174 -5.46 -47.80 -28.56
C ALA A 174 -5.75 -48.80 -27.42
N GLY A 175 -6.38 -48.34 -26.33
CA GLY A 175 -6.76 -49.20 -25.20
C GLY A 175 -7.90 -50.16 -25.51
N THR A 176 -8.86 -49.76 -26.35
CA THR A 176 -10.07 -50.56 -26.63
C THR A 176 -9.81 -51.72 -27.59
N ALA A 177 -8.78 -51.64 -28.45
CA ALA A 177 -8.42 -52.70 -29.39
C ALA A 177 -7.73 -53.92 -28.73
N ARG A 178 -7.37 -53.84 -27.44
CA ARG A 178 -6.60 -54.89 -26.73
C ARG A 178 -7.42 -55.86 -25.87
N HIS A 179 -8.76 -55.85 -26.00
CA HIS A 179 -9.64 -56.75 -25.25
C HIS A 179 -10.46 -57.74 -26.09
N GLY A 180 -10.19 -57.83 -27.39
CA GLY A 180 -10.76 -58.86 -28.26
C GLY A 180 -9.67 -59.76 -28.83
N GLY A 181 -9.37 -60.87 -28.18
CA GLY A 181 -8.69 -62.00 -28.83
C GLY A 181 -7.42 -62.49 -28.12
N GLY A 182 -7.55 -63.69 -27.57
CA GLY A 182 -6.41 -64.58 -27.35
C GLY A 182 -5.79 -64.46 -25.97
N GLU A 183 -6.30 -65.28 -25.05
CA GLU A 183 -5.53 -65.80 -23.92
C GLU A 183 -4.19 -66.35 -24.45
N PRO A 184 -3.05 -65.69 -24.17
CA PRO A 184 -1.76 -66.24 -24.57
C PRO A 184 -1.39 -67.30 -23.55
N SER A 185 -1.45 -68.55 -24.01
CA SER A 185 -0.87 -69.71 -23.37
C SER A 185 0.53 -69.40 -22.84
N ALA A 186 0.75 -69.82 -21.59
CA ALA A 186 1.93 -69.60 -20.78
C ALA A 186 3.23 -69.91 -21.53
N ALA A 187 4.04 -68.88 -21.77
CA ALA A 187 5.45 -69.02 -22.10
C ALA A 187 6.30 -68.62 -20.88
N PRO A 188 7.42 -69.32 -20.64
CA PRO A 188 8.16 -69.27 -19.38
C PRO A 188 8.90 -67.94 -19.17
N ARG A 189 8.86 -67.48 -17.91
CA ARG A 189 9.64 -66.35 -17.38
C ARG A 189 11.14 -66.51 -17.72
N PRO A 190 11.77 -65.56 -18.45
CA PRO A 190 13.21 -65.42 -18.39
C PRO A 190 13.60 -64.86 -17.01
N GLN A 191 14.58 -65.51 -16.39
CA GLN A 191 15.15 -65.12 -15.13
C GLN A 191 15.73 -63.70 -15.21
N ARG A 192 15.52 -62.94 -14.14
CA ARG A 192 16.16 -61.64 -13.88
C ARG A 192 17.67 -61.80 -13.97
N GLY A 193 18.27 -61.25 -15.02
CA GLY A 193 19.66 -60.83 -15.02
C GLY A 193 19.77 -59.53 -14.23
N ASP A 194 20.41 -59.63 -13.08
CA ASP A 194 20.89 -58.53 -12.25
C ASP A 194 21.89 -57.69 -13.09
N ALA A 195 21.48 -56.49 -13.49
CA ALA A 195 22.34 -55.56 -14.23
C ALA A 195 22.21 -54.17 -13.61
N GLY A 196 23.07 -53.95 -12.60
CA GLY A 196 23.72 -52.70 -12.22
C GLY A 196 22.99 -51.40 -12.46
N GLU A 197 22.48 -50.82 -11.37
CA GLU A 197 22.29 -49.37 -11.25
C GLU A 197 23.61 -48.60 -11.47
N PRO A 198 23.67 -47.64 -12.40
CA PRO A 198 24.73 -46.63 -12.38
C PRO A 198 24.40 -45.57 -11.32
N ALA A 199 25.27 -45.50 -10.32
CA ALA A 199 25.27 -44.51 -9.25
C ALA A 199 25.20 -43.06 -9.80
N VAL A 200 24.18 -42.32 -9.35
CA VAL A 200 24.05 -40.88 -9.61
C VAL A 200 24.94 -40.11 -8.62
N PRO A 201 25.79 -39.17 -9.07
CA PRO A 201 26.62 -38.38 -8.17
C PRO A 201 25.78 -37.34 -7.42
N ARG A 202 25.63 -37.54 -6.10
CA ARG A 202 25.17 -36.52 -5.16
C ARG A 202 26.20 -35.38 -5.10
N GLN A 203 25.91 -34.26 -5.73
CA GLN A 203 26.64 -33.02 -5.49
C GLN A 203 26.28 -32.50 -4.09
N GLY A 204 27.29 -32.50 -3.21
CA GLY A 204 27.21 -31.87 -1.90
C GLY A 204 27.31 -30.36 -2.02
N THR A 205 26.35 -29.66 -1.43
CA THR A 205 26.50 -28.24 -1.11
C THR A 205 26.84 -28.11 0.37
N ARG A 206 28.10 -27.68 0.60
CA ARG A 206 28.61 -26.93 1.76
C ARG A 206 27.49 -26.11 2.42
N GLY A 207 27.31 -26.14 3.73
CA GLY A 207 28.33 -25.92 4.75
C GLY A 207 28.40 -24.44 5.08
N GLY A 208 27.62 -24.02 6.08
CA GLY A 208 27.53 -22.62 6.52
C GLY A 208 27.03 -22.53 7.96
N SER A 209 27.90 -22.92 8.90
CA SER A 209 27.79 -22.57 10.33
C SER A 209 27.87 -21.06 10.51
N ARG A 210 26.96 -20.52 11.33
CA ARG A 210 27.15 -19.33 12.19
C ARG A 210 26.18 -19.48 13.35
N GLU A 211 26.68 -20.05 14.44
CA GLU A 211 27.01 -19.31 15.67
C GLU A 211 25.74 -18.87 16.41
N ALA A 212 25.31 -19.76 17.31
CA ALA A 212 24.40 -19.45 18.40
C ALA A 212 25.19 -18.67 19.45
N GLY A 213 24.94 -17.37 19.53
CA GLY A 213 25.36 -16.50 20.63
C GLY A 213 24.33 -16.57 21.74
N ASP A 214 24.72 -17.28 22.79
CA ASP A 214 24.06 -17.42 24.08
C ASP A 214 24.17 -16.10 24.87
N LEU A 215 23.06 -15.42 25.15
CA LEU A 215 23.01 -14.31 26.12
C LEU A 215 21.68 -14.31 26.89
N GLN A 216 21.76 -14.91 28.08
CA GLN A 216 21.38 -14.30 29.37
C GLN A 216 19.96 -13.76 29.55
N ARG A 217 19.10 -14.64 30.07
CA ARG A 217 18.29 -14.49 31.30
C ARG A 217 18.14 -13.05 31.84
N GLU A 218 17.00 -12.43 31.54
CA GLU A 218 16.47 -11.28 32.28
C GLU A 218 15.68 -11.72 33.54
N PRO A 219 15.72 -10.94 34.63
CA PRO A 219 14.97 -11.21 35.86
C PRO A 219 13.51 -10.74 35.78
N GLU A 220 12.61 -11.56 36.33
CA GLU A 220 11.25 -11.16 36.71
C GLU A 220 11.28 -10.02 37.73
N LEU A 221 10.61 -8.91 37.41
CA LEU A 221 10.19 -7.90 38.38
C LEU A 221 8.70 -7.59 38.18
N GLU A 222 7.94 -7.91 39.22
CA GLU A 222 6.51 -7.71 39.39
C GLU A 222 6.06 -6.24 39.25
N PRO A 223 4.79 -5.98 38.86
CA PRO A 223 4.28 -4.64 38.66
C PRO A 223 3.72 -4.01 39.95
N ALA A 224 4.21 -2.81 40.31
CA ALA A 224 3.56 -1.94 41.27
C ALA A 224 2.60 -0.98 40.54
N GLN A 225 1.35 -0.98 41.00
CA GLN A 225 0.20 -0.25 40.47
C GLN A 225 0.19 1.23 40.88
N GLY A 226 -0.48 2.07 40.09
CA GLY A 226 -0.83 3.46 40.44
C GLY A 226 -1.29 4.29 39.22
N ALA A 227 -2.42 3.98 38.59
CA ALA A 227 -3.74 4.54 38.88
C ALA A 227 -3.99 5.98 38.33
N ALA A 228 -4.12 6.09 37.00
CA ALA A 228 -4.90 7.17 36.35
C ALA A 228 -5.44 6.81 34.93
N ALA A 229 -5.29 5.56 34.48
CA ALA A 229 -5.81 5.07 33.19
C ALA A 229 -7.03 4.13 33.34
N HIS A 230 -7.69 4.17 34.51
CA HIS A 230 -8.67 3.17 34.94
C HIS A 230 -10.07 3.28 34.33
N GLY A 231 -10.38 4.33 33.56
CA GLY A 231 -11.74 4.52 33.02
C GLY A 231 -12.07 3.62 31.83
N TRP A 232 -11.13 3.46 30.89
CA TRP A 232 -11.41 2.78 29.63
C TRP A 232 -11.22 1.25 29.71
N GLU A 233 -10.32 0.80 30.59
CA GLU A 233 -10.06 -0.63 30.81
C GLU A 233 -11.11 -1.28 31.73
N GLU A 234 -11.74 -0.53 32.64
CA GLU A 234 -12.90 -1.02 33.40
C GLU A 234 -14.14 -1.21 32.52
N GLU A 235 -14.32 -0.40 31.46
CA GLU A 235 -15.44 -0.56 30.52
C GLU A 235 -15.26 -1.78 29.61
N GLN A 236 -14.02 -2.09 29.22
CA GLN A 236 -13.66 -3.38 28.60
C GLN A 236 -13.87 -4.55 29.56
N LYS A 237 -13.45 -4.45 30.84
CA LYS A 237 -13.68 -5.50 31.86
C LYS A 237 -15.14 -5.70 32.23
N ARG A 238 -15.97 -4.64 32.20
CA ARG A 238 -17.45 -4.76 32.36
C ARG A 238 -18.08 -5.49 31.18
N ARG A 239 -17.62 -5.23 29.95
CA ARG A 239 -18.04 -6.00 28.77
C ARG A 239 -17.62 -7.48 28.84
N CYS A 240 -16.46 -7.79 29.41
CA CYS A 240 -16.04 -9.18 29.61
C CYS A 240 -16.77 -9.87 30.78
N ARG A 241 -17.16 -9.16 31.85
CA ARG A 241 -17.94 -9.74 32.97
C ARG A 241 -19.43 -9.93 32.67
N ALA A 242 -19.96 -9.26 31.65
CA ALA A 242 -21.33 -9.45 31.18
C ALA A 242 -21.47 -10.61 30.16
N GLY A 243 -20.35 -11.17 29.69
CA GLY A 243 -20.34 -12.46 29.00
C GLY A 243 -20.11 -13.55 30.04
N GLY A 244 -21.19 -14.17 30.52
CA GLY A 244 -21.11 -15.30 31.45
C GLY A 244 -20.18 -16.39 30.93
N ASP A 245 -19.39 -16.96 31.84
CA ASP A 245 -18.60 -18.16 31.66
C ASP A 245 -19.37 -19.24 30.87
N PRO A 246 -18.94 -19.63 29.66
CA PRO A 246 -19.25 -20.95 29.13
C PRO A 246 -18.17 -21.90 29.63
N LYS A 247 -18.14 -22.10 30.95
CA LYS A 247 -17.36 -23.17 31.59
C LYS A 247 -18.30 -24.13 32.31
N GLU A 248 -19.43 -24.42 31.68
CA GLU A 248 -20.16 -25.64 31.95
C GLU A 248 -19.50 -26.73 31.10
N THR A 249 -18.64 -27.51 31.77
CA THR A 249 -18.20 -28.82 31.32
C THR A 249 -19.44 -29.70 31.15
N GLN A 250 -20.12 -29.58 30.01
CA GLN A 250 -20.96 -30.66 29.52
C GLN A 250 -20.00 -31.76 29.08
N GLU A 251 -20.02 -32.84 29.85
CA GLU A 251 -19.49 -34.12 29.39
C GLU A 251 -20.01 -34.38 27.98
N PRO A 252 -19.14 -34.80 27.04
CA PRO A 252 -19.58 -35.13 25.70
C PRO A 252 -20.66 -36.20 25.84
N PRO A 253 -21.89 -35.97 25.37
CA PRO A 253 -22.84 -37.06 25.34
C PRO A 253 -22.26 -38.13 24.43
N ASP A 254 -22.19 -39.35 24.95
CA ASP A 254 -21.96 -40.60 24.21
C ASP A 254 -23.11 -40.85 23.21
N HIS A 255 -23.37 -39.88 22.33
CA HIS A 255 -24.15 -40.06 21.14
C HIS A 255 -23.24 -40.73 20.13
N ALA A 256 -23.25 -42.06 20.25
CA ALA A 256 -23.26 -43.02 19.16
C ALA A 256 -22.75 -42.45 17.84
N ALA A 257 -21.60 -42.98 17.41
CA ALA A 257 -21.11 -42.97 16.06
C ALA A 257 -22.20 -43.41 15.06
N GLN A 258 -23.11 -42.50 14.73
CA GLN A 258 -23.91 -42.56 13.53
C GLN A 258 -23.00 -41.98 12.46
N GLY A 259 -22.42 -42.88 11.68
CA GLY A 259 -21.67 -42.53 10.49
C GLY A 259 -22.53 -41.68 9.56
N ALA A 260 -22.42 -40.35 9.71
CA ALA A 260 -22.72 -39.42 8.65
C ALA A 260 -21.63 -39.64 7.60
N SER A 261 -21.85 -40.63 6.73
CA SER A 261 -21.24 -40.60 5.41
C SER A 261 -21.77 -39.33 4.75
N GLU A 262 -21.05 -38.23 4.91
CA GLU A 262 -21.18 -37.06 4.04
C GLU A 262 -20.89 -37.60 2.64
N ALA A 263 -21.97 -37.97 1.96
CA ALA A 263 -21.93 -38.38 0.57
C ALA A 263 -21.26 -37.23 -0.15
N ALA A 264 -20.09 -37.50 -0.74
CA ALA A 264 -19.42 -36.53 -1.59
C ALA A 264 -20.46 -35.96 -2.54
N PRO A 265 -20.56 -34.62 -2.67
CA PRO A 265 -21.58 -34.00 -3.51
C PRO A 265 -21.51 -34.66 -4.87
N SER A 266 -22.67 -35.07 -5.36
CA SER A 266 -22.75 -35.77 -6.63
C SER A 266 -22.06 -34.92 -7.71
N GLU A 267 -21.43 -35.55 -8.69
CA GLU A 267 -20.71 -34.84 -9.76
C GLU A 267 -21.59 -33.76 -10.44
N GLU A 268 -22.90 -34.01 -10.47
CA GLU A 268 -23.92 -33.06 -10.95
C GLU A 268 -24.05 -31.81 -10.06
N GLU A 269 -24.04 -31.96 -8.73
CA GLU A 269 -24.08 -30.83 -7.79
C GLU A 269 -22.81 -29.99 -7.85
N ALA A 270 -21.65 -30.62 -8.03
CA ALA A 270 -20.38 -29.91 -8.22
C ALA A 270 -20.39 -29.05 -9.50
N LEU A 271 -20.95 -29.57 -10.60
CA LEU A 271 -21.12 -28.81 -11.85
C LEU A 271 -22.07 -27.63 -11.67
N ARG A 272 -23.21 -27.81 -10.99
CA ARG A 272 -24.15 -26.72 -10.69
C ARG A 272 -23.51 -25.63 -9.83
N GLN A 273 -22.71 -26.00 -8.82
CA GLN A 273 -22.00 -25.04 -8.00
C GLN A 273 -20.96 -24.25 -8.81
N LYS A 274 -20.22 -24.91 -9.70
CA LYS A 274 -19.25 -24.24 -10.58
C LYS A 274 -19.94 -23.26 -11.52
N GLU A 275 -21.06 -23.64 -12.13
CA GLU A 275 -21.84 -22.76 -13.01
C GLU A 275 -22.36 -21.53 -12.25
N GLN A 276 -22.87 -21.71 -11.03
CA GLN A 276 -23.30 -20.59 -10.18
C GLN A 276 -22.14 -19.65 -9.83
N GLN A 277 -20.94 -20.17 -9.57
CA GLN A 277 -19.76 -19.34 -9.32
C GLN A 277 -19.35 -18.53 -10.56
N GLU A 278 -19.38 -19.15 -11.75
CA GLU A 278 -19.10 -18.44 -13.01
C GLU A 278 -20.13 -17.36 -13.31
N GLN A 279 -21.42 -17.63 -13.08
CA GLN A 279 -22.48 -16.62 -13.23
C GLN A 279 -22.29 -15.45 -12.26
N ARG A 280 -21.94 -15.73 -11.00
CA ARG A 280 -21.60 -14.70 -10.00
C ARG A 280 -20.40 -13.85 -10.43
N TRP A 281 -19.35 -14.49 -10.94
CA TRP A 281 -18.16 -13.80 -11.42
C TRP A 281 -18.47 -12.90 -12.63
N LYS A 282 -19.24 -13.41 -13.60
CA LYS A 282 -19.69 -12.63 -14.77
C LYS A 282 -20.53 -11.42 -14.35
N SER A 283 -21.47 -11.61 -13.42
CA SER A 283 -22.30 -10.53 -12.87
C SER A 283 -21.46 -9.44 -12.18
N MET A 284 -20.51 -9.84 -11.33
CA MET A 284 -19.60 -8.90 -10.67
C MET A 284 -18.72 -8.13 -11.66
N SER A 285 -18.26 -8.79 -12.73
CA SER A 285 -17.49 -8.16 -13.80
C SER A 285 -18.32 -7.15 -14.58
N GLU A 286 -19.56 -7.47 -14.94
CA GLU A 286 -20.48 -6.53 -15.59
C GLU A 286 -20.84 -5.35 -14.70
N GLU A 287 -21.04 -5.56 -13.39
CA GLU A 287 -21.26 -4.47 -12.43
C GLU A 287 -20.06 -3.52 -12.36
N GLN A 288 -18.83 -4.05 -12.35
CA GLN A 288 -17.62 -3.23 -12.40
C GLN A 288 -17.51 -2.43 -13.70
N LYS A 289 -17.83 -3.04 -14.85
CA LYS A 289 -17.88 -2.34 -16.14
C LYS A 289 -18.93 -1.24 -16.13
N GLN A 290 -20.09 -1.47 -15.51
CA GLN A 290 -21.15 -0.46 -15.41
C GLN A 290 -20.71 0.72 -14.52
N ARG A 291 -20.11 0.45 -13.35
CA ARG A 291 -19.54 1.49 -12.48
C ARG A 291 -18.45 2.31 -13.17
N TRP A 292 -17.66 1.68 -14.04
CA TRP A 292 -16.67 2.37 -14.85
C TRP A 292 -17.32 3.33 -15.86
N ARG A 293 -18.30 2.83 -16.63
CA ARG A 293 -19.06 3.66 -17.60
C ARG A 293 -19.74 4.85 -16.93
N GLU A 294 -20.36 4.65 -15.75
CA GLU A 294 -20.99 5.73 -15.00
C GLU A 294 -19.97 6.78 -14.53
N ARG A 295 -18.76 6.36 -14.14
CA ARG A 295 -17.68 7.28 -13.78
C ARG A 295 -17.22 8.11 -14.97
N GLU A 296 -17.09 7.51 -16.15
CA GLU A 296 -16.75 8.23 -17.39
C GLU A 296 -17.84 9.22 -17.79
N GLU A 297 -19.10 8.81 -17.75
CA GLU A 297 -20.24 9.68 -18.05
C GLU A 297 -20.31 10.88 -17.08
N ARG A 298 -20.05 10.64 -15.79
CA ARG A 298 -19.97 11.70 -14.77
C ARG A 298 -18.81 12.66 -15.03
N GLN A 299 -17.65 12.16 -15.47
CA GLN A 299 -16.52 13.01 -15.85
C GLN A 299 -16.86 13.87 -17.08
N GLU A 300 -17.49 13.28 -18.09
CA GLU A 300 -17.92 13.99 -19.29
C GLU A 300 -18.95 15.08 -18.96
N GLN A 301 -19.92 14.78 -18.09
CA GLN A 301 -20.90 15.76 -17.63
C GLN A 301 -20.25 16.93 -16.88
N ASN A 302 -19.24 16.65 -16.04
CA ASN A 302 -18.46 17.69 -15.37
C ASN A 302 -17.64 18.54 -16.35
N ARG A 303 -17.07 17.92 -17.39
CA ARG A 303 -16.37 18.63 -18.48
C ARG A 303 -17.32 19.59 -19.21
N ARG A 304 -18.50 19.11 -19.62
CA ARG A 304 -19.54 19.94 -20.26
C ARG A 304 -20.00 21.09 -19.38
N ARG A 305 -20.22 20.86 -18.08
CA ARG A 305 -20.57 21.93 -17.11
C ARG A 305 -19.46 22.98 -16.98
N LYS A 306 -18.20 22.55 -17.02
CA LYS A 306 -17.05 23.47 -16.99
C LYS A 306 -16.99 24.32 -18.26
N GLU A 307 -17.15 23.69 -19.44
CA GLU A 307 -17.20 24.38 -20.73
C GLU A 307 -18.37 25.38 -20.80
N GLU A 308 -19.55 25.01 -20.31
CA GLU A 308 -20.70 25.91 -20.26
C GLU A 308 -20.46 27.12 -19.34
N ARG A 309 -19.84 26.90 -18.17
CA ARG A 309 -19.44 28.00 -17.26
C ARG A 309 -18.44 28.94 -17.93
N GLU A 310 -17.45 28.40 -18.65
CA GLU A 310 -16.49 29.22 -19.39
C GLU A 310 -17.15 29.96 -20.56
N ARG A 311 -18.10 29.33 -21.27
CA ARG A 311 -18.90 29.99 -22.31
C ARG A 311 -19.71 31.15 -21.75
N ARG A 312 -20.41 30.95 -20.63
CA ARG A 312 -21.16 32.02 -19.93
C ARG A 312 -20.26 33.15 -19.44
N LYS A 313 -19.03 32.86 -19.01
CA LYS A 313 -18.05 33.90 -18.64
C LYS A 313 -17.64 34.76 -19.83
N ARG A 314 -17.45 34.13 -21.00
CA ARG A 314 -17.12 34.85 -22.25
C ARG A 314 -18.29 35.71 -22.73
N GLU A 315 -19.51 35.18 -22.70
CA GLU A 315 -20.73 35.90 -23.11
C GLU A 315 -21.13 37.01 -22.11
N GLY A 316 -20.97 36.77 -20.79
CA GLY A 316 -21.38 37.71 -19.73
C GLY A 316 -20.32 38.74 -19.32
N GLY A 317 -19.06 38.53 -19.70
CA GLY A 317 -17.96 39.45 -19.40
C GLY A 317 -18.05 40.80 -20.13
N ASP A 318 -18.87 40.89 -21.18
CA ASP A 318 -19.01 42.08 -22.01
C ASP A 318 -20.11 43.05 -21.50
N SER A 319 -20.99 42.61 -20.60
CA SER A 319 -22.17 43.41 -20.19
C SER A 319 -21.97 44.35 -18.99
N ARG A 320 -20.74 44.51 -18.48
CA ARG A 320 -20.46 45.39 -17.32
C ARG A 320 -19.74 46.70 -17.64
N GLN A 321 -19.58 47.07 -18.90
CA GLN A 321 -18.93 48.33 -19.30
C GLN A 321 -19.82 49.30 -20.10
N VAL A 322 -21.12 49.44 -19.81
CA VAL A 322 -21.90 50.55 -20.41
C VAL A 322 -22.99 51.01 -19.45
N THR A 323 -22.66 51.88 -18.50
CA THR A 323 -23.56 52.92 -17.95
C THR A 323 -22.76 53.80 -16.99
N THR A 324 -22.00 54.73 -17.54
CA THR A 324 -21.62 55.97 -16.83
C THR A 324 -21.84 57.11 -17.81
N ALA A 325 -22.98 57.78 -17.66
CA ALA A 325 -23.33 59.07 -18.22
C ALA A 325 -23.81 59.93 -17.06
#